data_AF-A0A6G9ND89-F1
#
_entry.id   AF-A0A6G9ND89-F1
#
_cell.length_a   1.000
_cell.length_b   1.000
_cell.length_c   1.000
_cell.angle_alpha   90.00
_cell.angle_beta   90.00
_cell.angle_gamma   90.00
#
_symmetry.space_group_name_H-M   'P 1'
#
loop_
_entity.id
_entity.type
_entity.pdbx_description
1 polymer ?
#
loop_
_entity_poly.entity_id
_entity_poly.type
_entity_poly.pdbx_seq_one_letter_code
_entity_poly.pdbx_strand_id
1 'polypeptide(L)'
;MVRQRKRVQPAPPDPARFGLESFAQLLSPRAPLVGENPETYEAFHTGLLASLNPGTPHEAVIAENLVAIEWELRQHRAMRDASIRRTIRSEITRAVVEKAWQEFNKAAAKASARTAHDSDDLWNPTEVFDDTDAKQAACQLVDRITSRDPQVRDAAEAELAQLGMDPLDLMSAATHGALTDGNGADDAPEVHDAKIRELERRRREVKRDYDALVQARADEGVIIDQ
;
A
#
# COMPACT_ATOMS: atom_id res chain seq x y z
N MET A 1 33.82 36.43 -51.69
CA MET A 1 32.53 35.79 -52.01
C MET A 1 32.51 34.39 -51.38
N VAL A 2 31.87 34.23 -50.22
CA VAL A 2 31.73 32.93 -49.54
C VAL A 2 30.33 32.40 -49.85
N ARG A 3 30.24 31.29 -50.60
CA ARG A 3 28.98 30.61 -50.90
C ARG A 3 28.46 29.95 -49.63
N GLN A 4 27.45 30.53 -49.00
CA GLN A 4 26.67 29.83 -47.97
C GLN A 4 25.87 28.71 -48.63
N ARG A 5 26.24 27.45 -48.33
CA ARG A 5 25.42 26.29 -48.68
C ARG A 5 24.23 26.24 -47.72
N LYS A 6 23.03 26.52 -48.21
CA LYS A 6 21.78 26.20 -47.51
C LYS A 6 21.81 24.72 -47.15
N ARG A 7 21.92 24.38 -45.86
CA ARG A 7 21.64 23.01 -45.38
C ARG A 7 20.16 22.77 -45.60
N VAL A 8 19.84 21.97 -46.60
CA VAL A 8 18.50 21.37 -46.74
C VAL A 8 18.38 20.38 -45.58
N GLN A 9 17.58 20.70 -44.57
CA GLN A 9 17.21 19.69 -43.57
C GLN A 9 16.37 18.63 -44.29
N PRO A 10 16.75 17.34 -44.23
CA PRO A 10 15.91 16.29 -44.78
C PRO A 10 14.56 16.33 -44.08
N ALA A 11 13.49 16.17 -44.84
CA ALA A 11 12.13 16.11 -44.30
C ALA A 11 12.09 15.06 -43.19
N PRO A 12 11.43 15.35 -42.06
CA PRO A 12 11.36 14.41 -40.96
C PRO A 12 10.74 13.10 -41.46
N PRO A 13 11.31 11.98 -41.05
CA PRO A 13 10.80 10.67 -41.42
C PRO A 13 9.31 10.50 -41.09
N ASP A 14 8.47 10.12 -42.07
CA ASP A 14 7.05 9.81 -41.87
C ASP A 14 6.84 8.75 -40.77
N PRO A 15 6.18 9.06 -39.64
CA PRO A 15 6.00 8.09 -38.55
C PRO A 15 5.17 6.86 -38.94
N ALA A 16 4.32 6.94 -39.97
CA ALA A 16 3.48 5.82 -40.42
C ALA A 16 4.29 4.62 -40.95
N ARG A 17 5.54 4.83 -41.40
CA ARG A 17 6.40 3.73 -41.89
C ARG A 17 6.94 2.80 -40.81
N PHE A 18 6.69 3.10 -39.54
CA PHE A 18 6.98 2.20 -38.42
C PHE A 18 5.77 1.32 -38.03
N GLY A 19 4.61 1.48 -38.70
CA GLY A 19 3.40 0.71 -38.40
C GLY A 19 2.81 1.04 -37.03
N LEU A 20 3.10 2.23 -36.50
CA LEU A 20 2.65 2.68 -35.19
C LEU A 20 1.43 3.60 -35.34
N GLU A 21 0.36 3.29 -34.62
CA GLU A 21 -0.83 4.15 -34.51
C GLU A 21 -0.65 5.24 -33.46
N SER A 22 0.26 5.02 -32.50
CA SER A 22 0.67 6.03 -31.51
C SER A 22 2.08 5.76 -31.01
N PHE A 23 2.74 6.80 -30.48
CA PHE A 23 4.07 6.64 -29.88
C PHE A 23 4.07 5.73 -28.64
N ALA A 24 2.92 5.58 -27.97
CA ALA A 24 2.76 4.67 -26.83
C ALA A 24 2.98 3.20 -27.20
N GLN A 25 2.76 2.81 -28.46
CA GLN A 25 3.05 1.45 -28.95
C GLN A 25 4.55 1.09 -28.95
N LEU A 26 5.44 2.09 -28.79
CA LEU A 26 6.87 1.84 -28.58
C LEU A 26 7.20 1.41 -27.15
N LEU A 27 6.29 1.61 -26.21
CA LEU A 27 6.46 1.21 -24.84
C LEU A 27 6.00 -0.24 -24.68
N SER A 28 6.83 -1.08 -24.06
CA SER A 28 6.43 -2.45 -23.72
C SER A 28 5.20 -2.43 -22.82
N PRO A 29 4.13 -3.18 -23.14
CA PRO A 29 2.96 -3.27 -22.28
C PRO A 29 3.36 -3.75 -20.90
N ARG A 30 2.84 -3.10 -19.86
CA ARG A 30 3.06 -3.53 -18.48
C ARG A 30 2.27 -4.83 -18.23
N ALA A 31 2.95 -5.87 -17.76
CA ALA A 31 2.27 -7.06 -17.27
C ALA A 31 1.61 -6.76 -15.90
N PRO A 32 0.33 -7.12 -15.68
CA PRO A 32 -0.31 -6.96 -14.38
C PRO A 32 0.42 -7.74 -13.29
N LEU A 33 0.53 -7.15 -12.09
CA LEU A 33 1.10 -7.81 -10.91
C LEU A 33 0.01 -8.57 -10.12
N VAL A 34 0.43 -9.57 -9.33
CA VAL A 34 -0.48 -10.29 -8.42
C VAL A 34 -1.07 -9.33 -7.40
N GLY A 35 -2.40 -9.38 -7.20
CA GLY A 35 -3.13 -8.48 -6.31
C GLY A 35 -3.52 -7.13 -6.96
N GLU A 36 -3.08 -6.88 -8.20
CA GLU A 36 -3.52 -5.76 -9.01
C GLU A 36 -4.84 -6.10 -9.72
N ASN A 37 -5.75 -5.13 -9.86
CA ASN A 37 -6.90 -5.25 -10.75
C ASN A 37 -6.57 -4.51 -12.07
N PRO A 38 -6.44 -5.22 -13.21
CA PRO A 38 -6.14 -4.61 -14.50
C PRO A 38 -7.13 -3.52 -14.89
N GLU A 39 -8.43 -3.68 -14.62
CA GLU A 39 -9.45 -2.68 -14.96
C GLU A 39 -9.26 -1.38 -14.19
N THR A 40 -8.79 -1.47 -12.93
CA THR A 40 -8.50 -0.29 -12.11
C THR A 40 -7.25 0.43 -12.63
N TYR A 41 -6.25 -0.31 -13.10
CA TYR A 41 -5.08 0.27 -13.73
C TYR A 41 -5.45 0.99 -15.03
N GLU A 42 -6.22 0.35 -15.91
CA GLU A 42 -6.63 0.93 -17.19
C GLU A 42 -7.47 2.20 -17.00
N ALA A 43 -8.41 2.19 -16.05
CA ALA A 43 -9.20 3.37 -15.72
C ALA A 43 -8.33 4.52 -15.16
N PHE A 44 -7.35 4.19 -14.31
CA PHE A 44 -6.39 5.15 -13.76
C PHE A 44 -5.49 5.73 -14.86
N HIS A 45 -4.92 4.86 -15.70
CA HIS A 45 -4.05 5.21 -16.82
C HIS A 45 -4.77 6.13 -17.80
N THR A 46 -5.96 5.74 -18.25
CA THR A 46 -6.79 6.53 -19.17
C THR A 46 -7.13 7.91 -18.57
N GLY A 47 -7.57 7.95 -17.30
CA GLY A 47 -7.94 9.19 -16.63
C GLY A 47 -6.76 10.15 -16.46
N LEU A 48 -5.59 9.64 -16.07
CA LEU A 48 -4.40 10.46 -15.86
C LEU A 48 -3.79 10.93 -17.19
N LEU A 49 -3.71 10.09 -18.21
CA LEU A 49 -3.28 10.50 -19.54
C LEU A 49 -4.20 11.58 -20.14
N ALA A 50 -5.53 11.41 -20.00
CA ALA A 50 -6.49 12.42 -20.45
C ALA A 50 -6.30 13.75 -19.72
N SER A 51 -5.96 13.72 -18.42
CA SER A 51 -5.65 14.93 -17.65
C SER A 51 -4.34 15.59 -18.05
N LEU A 52 -3.33 14.82 -18.46
CA LEU A 52 -2.06 15.34 -18.92
C LEU A 52 -2.22 15.94 -20.33
N ASN A 53 -3.00 15.29 -21.20
CA ASN A 53 -3.26 15.71 -22.58
C ASN A 53 -1.95 15.99 -23.36
N PRO A 54 -1.06 14.98 -23.49
CA PRO A 54 0.18 15.14 -24.23
C PRO A 54 -0.11 15.46 -25.70
N GLY A 55 0.42 16.58 -26.19
CA GLY A 55 0.21 17.03 -27.57
C GLY A 55 1.36 16.68 -28.51
N THR A 56 2.47 16.14 -27.99
CA THR A 56 3.60 15.66 -28.79
C THR A 56 3.97 14.22 -28.42
N PRO A 57 4.61 13.46 -29.33
CA PRO A 57 5.08 12.11 -29.02
C PRO A 57 6.04 12.06 -27.82
N HIS A 58 6.89 13.06 -27.65
CA HIS A 58 7.81 13.14 -26.52
C HIS A 58 7.07 13.38 -25.20
N GLU A 59 6.11 14.31 -25.19
CA GLU A 59 5.23 14.50 -24.04
C GLU A 59 4.46 13.23 -23.68
N ALA A 60 4.05 12.43 -24.67
CA ALA A 60 3.36 11.16 -24.42
C ALA A 60 4.25 10.16 -23.67
N VAL A 61 5.55 10.05 -24.01
CA VAL A 61 6.49 9.19 -23.27
C VAL A 61 6.65 9.64 -21.82
N ILE A 62 6.81 10.94 -21.60
CA ILE A 62 6.98 11.48 -20.25
C ILE A 62 5.67 11.32 -19.45
N ALA A 63 4.52 11.51 -20.08
CA ALA A 63 3.21 11.28 -19.46
C ALA A 63 3.03 9.82 -19.05
N GLU A 64 3.38 8.85 -19.90
CA GLU A 64 3.35 7.42 -19.60
C GLU A 64 4.27 7.05 -18.41
N ASN A 65 5.47 7.64 -18.36
CA ASN A 65 6.36 7.47 -17.21
C ASN A 65 5.75 8.03 -15.93
N LEU A 66 5.09 9.20 -16.00
CA LEU A 66 4.40 9.78 -14.86
C LEU A 66 3.24 8.90 -14.38
N VAL A 67 2.48 8.31 -15.31
CA VAL A 67 1.41 7.34 -14.99
C VAL A 67 1.96 6.13 -14.27
N ALA A 68 3.06 5.55 -14.76
CA ALA A 68 3.72 4.42 -14.12
C ALA A 68 4.16 4.75 -12.68
N ILE A 69 4.79 5.92 -12.47
CA ILE A 69 5.24 6.36 -11.14
C ILE A 69 4.05 6.57 -10.19
N GLU A 70 2.98 7.23 -10.65
CA GLU A 70 1.80 7.49 -9.83
C GLU A 70 1.06 6.19 -9.47
N TRP A 71 1.05 5.22 -10.38
CA TRP A 71 0.51 3.90 -10.11
C TRP A 71 1.35 3.15 -9.06
N GLU A 72 2.66 3.12 -9.20
CA GLU A 72 3.57 2.52 -8.20
C GLU A 72 3.42 3.20 -6.83
N LEU A 73 3.26 4.53 -6.78
CA LEU A 73 2.98 5.27 -5.54
C LEU A 73 1.71 4.78 -4.85
N ARG A 74 0.63 4.60 -5.61
CA ARG A 74 -0.63 4.05 -5.08
C ARG A 74 -0.42 2.64 -4.55
N GLN A 75 0.30 1.79 -5.28
CA GLN A 75 0.60 0.42 -4.86
C GLN A 75 1.39 0.39 -3.55
N HIS A 76 2.46 1.19 -3.42
CA HIS A 76 3.26 1.23 -2.20
C HIS A 76 2.50 1.76 -0.98
N ARG A 77 1.61 2.75 -1.16
CA ARG A 77 0.72 3.21 -0.08
C ARG A 77 -0.24 2.12 0.37
N ALA A 78 -0.83 1.40 -0.59
CA ALA A 78 -1.73 0.29 -0.28
C ALA A 78 -0.99 -0.86 0.44
N MET A 79 0.23 -1.21 0.01
CA MET A 79 1.06 -2.22 0.66
C MET A 79 1.47 -1.81 2.09
N ARG A 80 1.88 -0.55 2.27
CA ARG A 80 2.17 0.02 3.60
C ARG A 80 0.96 -0.09 4.53
N ASP A 81 -0.21 0.36 4.07
CA ASP A 81 -1.41 0.35 4.90
C ASP A 81 -1.86 -1.10 5.20
N ALA A 82 -1.63 -2.04 4.28
CA ALA A 82 -1.88 -3.46 4.51
C ALA A 82 -0.93 -4.07 5.54
N SER A 83 0.36 -3.71 5.50
CA SER A 83 1.37 -4.09 6.50
C SER A 83 0.96 -3.58 7.89
N ILE A 84 0.64 -2.30 8.03
CA ILE A 84 0.20 -1.70 9.29
C ILE A 84 -1.03 -2.44 9.84
N ARG A 85 -2.06 -2.67 9.01
CA ARG A 85 -3.27 -3.42 9.43
C ARG A 85 -2.95 -4.86 9.84
N ARG A 86 -2.03 -5.53 9.14
CA ARG A 86 -1.60 -6.90 9.49
C ARG A 86 -0.95 -6.93 10.87
N THR A 87 -0.05 -6.00 11.15
CA THR A 87 0.63 -5.88 12.45
C THR A 87 -0.36 -5.62 13.57
N ILE A 88 -1.25 -4.63 13.40
CA ILE A 88 -2.33 -4.33 14.36
C ILE A 88 -3.17 -5.58 14.67
N ARG A 89 -3.59 -6.31 13.63
CA ARG A 89 -4.37 -7.55 13.81
C ARG A 89 -3.60 -8.64 14.55
N SER A 90 -2.31 -8.79 14.27
CA SER A 90 -1.44 -9.77 14.95
C SER A 90 -1.38 -9.48 16.45
N GLU A 91 -1.21 -8.21 16.81
CA GLU A 91 -1.12 -7.76 18.19
C GLU A 91 -2.43 -7.92 18.95
N ILE A 92 -3.55 -7.57 18.33
CA ILE A 92 -4.88 -7.81 18.91
C ILE A 92 -5.10 -9.31 19.13
N THR A 93 -4.75 -10.14 18.13
CA THR A 93 -4.85 -11.60 18.26
C THR A 93 -4.01 -12.12 19.42
N ARG A 94 -2.76 -11.68 19.52
CA ARG A 94 -1.84 -12.06 20.59
C ARG A 94 -2.42 -11.72 21.96
N ALA A 95 -2.93 -10.51 22.15
CA ALA A 95 -3.47 -10.07 23.42
C ALA A 95 -4.78 -10.79 23.81
N VAL A 96 -5.67 -11.05 22.84
CA VAL A 96 -6.91 -11.82 23.09
C VAL A 96 -6.59 -13.26 23.48
N VAL A 97 -5.67 -13.91 22.77
CA VAL A 97 -5.22 -15.28 23.09
C VAL A 97 -4.53 -15.32 24.45
N GLU A 98 -3.67 -14.35 24.76
CA GLU A 98 -3.00 -14.26 26.06
C GLU A 98 -4.01 -14.12 27.21
N LYS A 99 -5.03 -13.27 27.06
CA LYS A 99 -6.10 -13.15 28.06
C LYS A 99 -6.86 -14.46 28.24
N ALA A 100 -7.24 -15.13 27.15
CA ALA A 100 -7.93 -16.41 27.20
C ALA A 100 -7.07 -17.50 27.87
N TRP A 101 -5.76 -17.52 27.58
CA TRP A 101 -4.81 -18.43 28.22
C TRP A 101 -4.68 -18.17 29.74
N GLN A 102 -4.63 -16.91 30.15
CA GLN A 102 -4.63 -16.54 31.57
C GLN A 102 -5.90 -16.97 32.29
N GLU A 103 -7.07 -16.79 31.66
CA GLU A 103 -8.36 -17.22 32.20
C GLU A 103 -8.44 -18.75 32.32
N PHE A 104 -7.99 -19.48 31.30
CA PHE A 104 -7.88 -20.94 31.32
C PHE A 104 -6.99 -21.43 32.46
N ASN A 105 -5.78 -20.90 32.59
CA ASN A 105 -4.85 -21.28 33.65
C ASN A 105 -5.41 -20.98 35.04
N LYS A 106 -6.07 -19.82 35.21
CA LYS A 106 -6.70 -19.46 36.48
C LYS A 106 -7.83 -20.42 36.84
N ALA A 107 -8.64 -20.83 35.87
CA ALA A 107 -9.68 -21.83 36.05
C ALA A 107 -9.09 -23.20 36.43
N ALA A 108 -8.06 -23.64 35.72
CA ALA A 108 -7.35 -24.89 36.01
C ALA A 108 -6.73 -24.90 37.41
N ALA A 109 -6.06 -23.82 37.83
CA ALA A 109 -5.50 -23.70 39.18
C ALA A 109 -6.59 -23.74 40.26
N LYS A 110 -7.73 -23.08 40.02
CA LYS A 110 -8.88 -23.10 40.95
C LYS A 110 -9.52 -24.49 41.04
N ALA A 111 -9.60 -25.22 39.93
CA ALA A 111 -10.11 -26.58 39.90
C ALA A 111 -9.17 -27.52 40.68
N SER A 112 -7.86 -27.44 40.42
CA SER A 112 -6.84 -28.20 41.15
C SER A 112 -6.89 -27.94 42.67
N ALA A 113 -7.02 -26.67 43.08
CA ALA A 113 -7.12 -26.31 44.50
C ALA A 113 -8.39 -26.86 45.20
N ARG A 114 -9.47 -27.13 44.46
CA ARG A 114 -10.69 -27.76 45.00
C ARG A 114 -10.52 -29.27 45.17
N THR A 115 -9.87 -29.92 44.21
CA THR A 115 -9.70 -31.38 44.21
C THR A 115 -8.61 -31.85 45.18
N ALA A 116 -7.59 -31.02 45.43
CA ALA A 116 -6.51 -31.32 46.39
C ALA A 116 -6.97 -31.46 47.86
N HIS A 117 -8.22 -31.11 48.18
CA HIS A 117 -8.78 -31.33 49.51
C HIS A 117 -9.38 -32.75 49.67
N ASP A 118 -9.56 -33.52 48.58
CA ASP A 118 -10.46 -34.69 48.58
C ASP A 118 -9.89 -36.01 48.00
N SER A 119 -8.65 -36.06 47.48
CA SER A 119 -8.05 -37.36 47.09
C SER A 119 -6.53 -37.40 46.97
N ASP A 120 -5.96 -38.56 47.31
CA ASP A 120 -4.57 -39.00 47.06
C ASP A 120 -4.33 -39.42 45.58
N ASP A 121 -5.27 -39.13 44.68
CA ASP A 121 -5.19 -39.57 43.29
C ASP A 121 -4.40 -38.58 42.42
N LEU A 122 -3.36 -39.12 41.79
CA LEU A 122 -2.45 -38.47 40.83
C LEU A 122 -3.23 -37.59 39.84
N TRP A 123 -3.16 -36.27 40.05
CA TRP A 123 -3.68 -35.26 39.15
C TRP A 123 -3.13 -35.45 37.73
N ASN A 124 -4.02 -35.62 36.75
CA ASN A 124 -3.69 -35.72 35.33
C ASN A 124 -4.17 -34.46 34.59
N PRO A 125 -3.28 -33.55 34.17
CA PRO A 125 -3.67 -32.37 33.39
C PRO A 125 -4.06 -32.80 31.97
N THR A 126 -5.33 -33.12 31.76
CA THR A 126 -5.78 -33.60 30.44
C THR A 126 -6.38 -32.50 29.58
N GLU A 127 -6.71 -31.34 30.15
CA GLU A 127 -7.19 -30.20 29.36
C GLU A 127 -6.00 -29.39 28.84
N VAL A 128 -5.83 -29.40 27.52
CA VAL A 128 -4.89 -28.55 26.78
C VAL A 128 -5.65 -27.30 26.34
N PHE A 129 -5.03 -26.13 26.46
CA PHE A 129 -5.61 -24.89 25.98
C PHE A 129 -5.76 -24.90 24.45
N ASP A 130 -7.00 -24.79 23.97
CA ASP A 130 -7.32 -24.58 22.55
C ASP A 130 -7.53 -23.08 22.31
N ASP A 131 -6.76 -22.51 21.38
CA ASP A 131 -6.79 -21.08 21.07
C ASP A 131 -7.73 -20.73 19.91
N THR A 132 -8.43 -21.70 19.34
CA THR A 132 -9.28 -21.52 18.14
C THR A 132 -10.37 -20.47 18.36
N ASP A 133 -11.11 -20.57 19.47
CA ASP A 133 -12.17 -19.63 19.81
C ASP A 133 -11.62 -18.22 20.10
N ALA A 134 -10.45 -18.15 20.76
CA ALA A 134 -9.80 -16.88 21.05
C ALA A 134 -9.32 -16.18 19.76
N LYS A 135 -8.78 -16.94 18.80
CA LYS A 135 -8.41 -16.41 17.47
C LYS A 135 -9.65 -15.94 16.70
N GLN A 136 -10.75 -16.67 16.76
CA GLN A 136 -11.99 -16.24 16.11
C GLN A 136 -12.55 -14.96 16.74
N ALA A 137 -12.53 -14.86 18.08
CA ALA A 137 -12.93 -13.65 18.79
C ALA A 137 -12.05 -12.45 18.42
N ALA A 138 -10.74 -12.65 18.28
CA ALA A 138 -9.82 -11.60 17.81
C ALA A 138 -10.14 -11.12 16.40
N CYS A 139 -10.43 -12.03 15.46
CA CYS A 139 -10.87 -11.64 14.10
C CYS A 139 -12.15 -10.79 14.14
N GLN A 140 -13.15 -11.20 14.93
CA GLN A 140 -14.40 -10.44 15.08
C GLN A 140 -14.18 -9.07 15.72
N LEU A 141 -13.25 -8.96 16.68
CA LEU A 141 -12.88 -7.69 17.28
C LEU A 141 -12.24 -6.75 16.24
N VAL A 142 -11.31 -7.25 15.42
CA VAL A 142 -10.67 -6.47 14.35
C VAL A 142 -11.68 -6.00 13.29
N ASP A 143 -12.63 -6.86 12.91
CA ASP A 143 -13.69 -6.49 11.96
C ASP A 143 -14.57 -5.36 12.51
N ARG A 144 -14.91 -5.41 13.81
CA ARG A 144 -15.68 -4.33 14.47
C ARG A 144 -14.90 -3.02 14.57
N ILE A 145 -13.60 -3.08 14.90
CA ILE A 145 -12.73 -1.90 14.98
C ILE A 145 -12.61 -1.20 13.61
N THR A 146 -12.59 -1.96 12.52
CA THR A 146 -12.48 -1.42 11.16
C THR A 146 -13.84 -1.10 10.50
N SER A 147 -14.93 -1.22 11.25
CA SER A 147 -16.28 -0.90 10.78
C SER A 147 -16.41 0.58 10.40
N ARG A 148 -17.28 0.84 9.41
CA ARG A 148 -17.68 2.21 9.05
C ARG A 148 -18.72 2.80 10.02
N ASP A 149 -19.34 1.96 10.85
CA ASP A 149 -20.30 2.38 11.86
C ASP A 149 -19.56 2.86 13.12
N PRO A 150 -19.69 4.15 13.51
CA PRO A 150 -19.03 4.68 14.70
C PRO A 150 -19.43 3.95 15.99
N GLN A 151 -20.68 3.54 16.15
CA GLN A 151 -21.14 2.91 17.40
C GLN A 151 -20.51 1.53 17.58
N VAL A 152 -20.40 0.77 16.48
CA VAL A 152 -19.74 -0.54 16.47
C VAL A 152 -18.26 -0.39 16.79
N ARG A 153 -17.61 0.62 16.22
CA ARG A 153 -16.20 0.91 16.46
C ARG A 153 -15.95 1.34 17.92
N ASP A 154 -16.70 2.30 18.45
CA ASP A 154 -16.49 2.84 19.79
C ASP A 154 -16.68 1.73 20.87
N ALA A 155 -17.65 0.84 20.67
CA ALA A 155 -17.84 -0.33 21.53
C ALA A 155 -16.65 -1.31 21.47
N ALA A 156 -16.07 -1.51 20.28
CA ALA A 156 -14.92 -2.37 20.09
C ALA A 156 -13.61 -1.74 20.63
N GLU A 157 -13.46 -0.42 20.53
CA GLU A 157 -12.35 0.32 21.14
C GLU A 157 -12.41 0.25 22.67
N ALA A 158 -13.60 0.29 23.28
CA ALA A 158 -13.76 0.07 24.71
C ALA A 158 -13.36 -1.36 25.14
N GLU A 159 -13.63 -2.37 24.32
CA GLU A 159 -13.17 -3.75 24.54
C GLU A 159 -11.65 -3.85 24.41
N LEU A 160 -11.05 -3.17 23.43
CA LEU A 160 -9.60 -3.09 23.26
C LEU A 160 -8.91 -2.44 24.48
N ALA A 161 -9.50 -1.38 25.03
CA ALA A 161 -9.01 -0.73 26.24
C ALA A 161 -9.05 -1.67 27.47
N GLN A 162 -10.05 -2.57 27.55
CA GLN A 162 -10.10 -3.60 28.61
C GLN A 162 -8.98 -4.65 28.48
N LEU A 163 -8.41 -4.81 27.28
CA LEU A 163 -7.21 -5.61 27.06
C LEU A 163 -5.91 -4.84 27.37
N GLY A 164 -6.01 -3.59 27.83
CA GLY A 164 -4.86 -2.73 28.12
C GLY A 164 -4.18 -2.16 26.86
N MET A 165 -4.88 -2.14 25.73
CA MET A 165 -4.37 -1.63 24.46
C MET A 165 -5.06 -0.31 24.12
N ASP A 166 -4.27 0.73 23.88
CA ASP A 166 -4.74 2.01 23.34
C ASP A 166 -4.65 2.00 21.80
N PRO A 167 -5.71 2.39 21.06
CA PRO A 167 -5.71 2.40 19.60
C PRO A 167 -4.61 3.27 18.97
N LEU A 168 -4.28 4.43 19.57
CA LEU A 168 -3.27 5.35 19.03
C LEU A 168 -1.87 4.81 19.27
N ASP A 169 -1.60 4.25 20.45
CA ASP A 169 -0.33 3.59 20.74
C ASP A 169 -0.10 2.39 19.81
N LEU A 170 -1.15 1.60 19.57
CA LEU A 170 -1.11 0.46 18.66
C LEU A 170 -0.83 0.90 17.21
N MET A 171 -1.48 1.98 16.76
CA MET A 171 -1.23 2.56 15.44
C MET A 171 0.19 3.11 15.32
N SER A 172 0.65 3.85 16.33
CA SER A 172 2.00 4.43 16.38
C SER A 172 3.06 3.33 16.30
N ALA A 173 2.96 2.32 17.16
CA ALA A 173 3.91 1.24 17.23
C ALA A 173 3.89 0.37 15.96
N ALA A 174 2.71 0.14 15.35
CA ALA A 174 2.61 -0.55 14.07
C ALA A 174 3.21 0.26 12.91
N THR A 175 3.06 1.59 12.91
CA THR A 175 3.61 2.48 11.88
C THR A 175 5.14 2.53 11.95
N HIS A 176 5.70 2.56 13.16
CA HIS A 176 7.15 2.64 13.39
C HIS A 176 7.86 1.28 13.42
N GLY A 177 7.17 0.17 13.11
CA GLY A 177 7.75 -1.16 13.14
C GLY A 177 8.15 -1.65 14.55
N ALA A 178 7.73 -0.96 15.60
CA ALA A 178 8.07 -1.30 16.99
C ALA A 178 7.40 -2.58 17.50
N LEU A 179 6.40 -3.10 16.76
CA LEU A 179 5.63 -4.31 17.08
C LEU A 179 6.08 -5.55 16.27
N THR A 180 7.13 -5.46 15.46
CA THR A 180 7.60 -6.62 14.69
C THR A 180 8.64 -7.41 15.48
N ASP A 181 8.30 -8.63 15.87
CA ASP A 181 9.20 -9.59 16.51
C ASP A 181 10.23 -10.14 15.50
N GLY A 182 11.20 -9.31 15.08
CA GLY A 182 12.45 -9.71 14.40
C GLY A 182 12.37 -10.49 13.07
N ASN A 183 11.20 -10.92 12.61
CA ASN A 183 11.02 -11.91 11.53
C ASN A 183 10.54 -11.32 10.20
N GLY A 184 10.55 -10.00 10.00
CA GLY A 184 9.98 -9.39 8.80
C GLY A 184 10.54 -8.03 8.42
N ALA A 185 11.86 -7.94 8.21
CA ALA A 185 12.48 -6.70 7.71
C ALA A 185 11.91 -6.25 6.35
N ASP A 186 11.43 -7.19 5.52
CA ASP A 186 10.90 -6.91 4.18
C ASP A 186 9.40 -6.52 4.15
N ASP A 187 8.69 -6.70 5.27
CA ASP A 187 7.25 -6.45 5.41
C ASP A 187 6.98 -5.19 6.25
N ALA A 188 8.05 -4.48 6.66
CA ALA A 188 7.98 -3.31 7.52
C ALA A 188 7.44 -2.08 6.74
N PRO A 189 6.58 -1.25 7.36
CA PRO A 189 6.08 -0.01 6.74
C PRO A 189 7.20 0.92 6.24
N GLU A 190 8.37 0.88 6.90
CA GLU A 190 9.56 1.66 6.56
C GLU A 190 10.08 1.40 5.14
N VAL A 191 10.02 0.16 4.66
CA VAL A 191 10.47 -0.22 3.31
C VAL A 191 9.61 0.49 2.27
N HIS A 192 8.30 0.49 2.49
CA HIS A 192 7.36 1.16 1.61
C HIS A 192 7.46 2.69 1.74
N ASP A 193 7.68 3.23 2.93
CA ASP A 193 7.87 4.68 3.12
C ASP A 193 9.13 5.20 2.42
N ALA A 194 10.24 4.45 2.48
CA ALA A 194 11.45 4.78 1.73
C ALA A 194 11.17 4.83 0.22
N LYS A 195 10.46 3.82 -0.29
CA LYS A 195 10.10 3.75 -1.72
C LYS A 195 9.12 4.86 -2.13
N ILE A 196 8.13 5.18 -1.29
CA ILE A 196 7.20 6.29 -1.51
C ILE A 196 7.97 7.60 -1.66
N ARG A 197 8.93 7.89 -0.76
CA ARG A 197 9.73 9.12 -0.83
C ARG A 197 10.57 9.19 -2.12
N GLU A 198 11.18 8.07 -2.52
CA GLU A 198 11.92 7.97 -3.78
C GLU A 198 11.01 8.27 -4.98
N LEU A 199 9.84 7.63 -5.05
CA LEU A 199 8.88 7.79 -6.13
C LEU A 199 8.28 9.21 -6.16
N GLU A 200 7.99 9.82 -5.00
CA GLU A 200 7.53 11.20 -4.93
C GLU A 200 8.58 12.20 -5.45
N ARG A 201 9.86 11.95 -5.19
CA ARG A 201 10.95 12.76 -5.77
C ARG A 201 10.98 12.60 -7.28
N ARG A 202 10.98 11.37 -7.79
CA ARG A 202 10.99 11.08 -9.24
C ARG A 202 9.78 11.67 -9.94
N ARG A 203 8.58 11.54 -9.36
CA ARG A 203 7.35 12.16 -9.82
C ARG A 203 7.50 13.67 -10.00
N ARG A 204 8.06 14.37 -9.00
CA ARG A 204 8.29 15.83 -9.07
C ARG A 204 9.32 16.22 -10.12
N GLU A 205 10.31 15.38 -10.40
CA GLU A 205 11.28 15.59 -11.48
C GLU A 205 10.63 15.42 -12.84
N VAL A 206 10.00 14.26 -13.09
CA VAL A 206 9.32 13.93 -14.35
C VAL A 206 8.20 14.93 -14.65
N LYS A 207 7.42 15.34 -13.65
CA LYS A 207 6.37 16.37 -13.83
C LYS A 207 6.94 17.73 -14.22
N ARG A 208 8.09 18.13 -13.66
CA ARG A 208 8.76 19.39 -14.06
C ARG A 208 9.24 19.32 -15.51
N ASP A 209 9.79 18.20 -15.94
CA ASP A 209 10.23 18.01 -17.32
C ASP A 209 9.03 18.03 -18.27
N TYR A 210 7.92 17.37 -17.89
CA TYR A 210 6.66 17.43 -18.63
C TYR A 210 6.13 18.86 -18.78
N ASP A 211 6.07 19.61 -17.68
CA ASP A 211 5.58 20.99 -17.68
C ASP A 211 6.46 21.92 -18.52
N ALA A 212 7.78 21.71 -18.50
CA ALA A 212 8.71 22.46 -19.34
C ALA A 212 8.46 22.20 -20.84
N LEU A 213 8.15 20.96 -21.23
CA LEU A 213 7.80 20.65 -22.62
C LEU A 213 6.47 21.29 -23.03
N VAL A 214 5.45 21.20 -22.17
CA VAL A 214 4.14 21.80 -22.43
C VAL A 214 4.27 23.33 -22.57
N GLN A 215 5.06 23.96 -21.71
CA GLN A 215 5.33 25.40 -21.77
C GLN A 215 6.08 25.79 -23.03
N ALA A 216 7.16 25.08 -23.38
CA ALA A 216 7.94 25.37 -24.58
C ALA A 216 7.07 25.31 -25.85
N ARG A 217 6.18 24.31 -25.94
CA ARG A 217 5.21 24.22 -27.04
C ARG A 217 4.23 25.40 -27.07
N ALA A 218 3.73 25.80 -25.90
CA ALA A 218 2.82 26.94 -25.81
C ALA A 218 3.51 28.23 -26.30
N ASP A 219 4.77 28.44 -25.91
CA ASP A 219 5.57 29.58 -26.34
C ASP A 219 5.86 29.55 -27.87
N GLU A 220 6.14 28.39 -28.44
CA GLU A 220 6.31 28.20 -29.89
C GLU A 220 5.02 28.50 -30.67
N GLY A 221 3.85 28.11 -30.13
CA GLY A 221 2.55 28.40 -30.73
C GLY A 221 2.19 29.90 -30.75
N VAL A 222 2.66 30.67 -29.76
CA VAL A 222 2.41 32.12 -29.67
C VAL A 222 3.26 32.94 -30.65
N ILE A 223 4.42 32.45 -31.07
CA ILE A 223 5.34 33.17 -31.97
C ILE A 223 4.87 33.19 -33.43
N ILE A 224 3.94 32.31 -33.84
CA ILE A 224 3.48 32.20 -35.23
C ILE A 224 2.41 33.26 -35.59
N ASP A 225 1.78 33.90 -34.59
CA ASP A 225 0.67 34.86 -34.75
C ASP A 225 1.09 36.35 -34.68
N GLN A 226 2.37 36.69 -34.92
CA GLN A 226 2.86 38.09 -34.97
C GLN A 226 3.45 38.52 -36.32
#